data_AF-A0AA88MM24-F1
#
_entry.id   AF-A0AA88MM24-F1
#
_cell.length_a   1.000
_cell.length_b   1.000
_cell.length_c   1.000
_cell.angle_alpha   90.00
_cell.angle_beta   90.00
_cell.angle_gamma   90.00
#
_symmetry.space_group_name_H-M   'P 1'
#
loop_
_entity.id
_entity.type
_entity.pdbx_description
1 polymer ?
#
loop_
_entity_poly.entity_id
_entity_poly.type
_entity_poly.pdbx_seq_one_letter_code
_entity_poly.pdbx_strand_id
1 'polypeptide(L)'
;MSAGQLMKVFVTRRLPQDGMKLLQKASMCDVLVWDSDEPVPREELLKKVEGSHGLLCLLSDRIDAEVLDAAGPNLKVISTLSVGFDHLAIDEIKKRGIREVKSGGWSSWKPLWLCGYGLSGSTVGVIGLGRIGLAIARRLKPFGVKRLLYSGRQPKPQAEEVDGEHVPLDTLLCESDFVVVSCSLTPETQELCNKSFFSKMKNTAVFINTSRGAVVNQEDLLEALTSGQIAAAGLDVTTPEPLPTDHPLLRLNNCVVLPHIGSATFSTRGIMSQLSANNLLCGLTGDAMPSELKL
;
A
#
# COMPACT_ATOMS: atom_id res chain seq x y z
N MET A 1 -22.30 20.29 -40.10
CA MET A 1 -21.32 19.73 -39.15
C MET A 1 -20.35 20.84 -38.82
N SER A 2 -20.52 21.52 -37.68
CA SER A 2 -19.65 22.65 -37.30
C SER A 2 -18.21 22.14 -37.17
N ALA A 3 -17.26 22.85 -37.78
CA ALA A 3 -15.84 22.60 -37.59
C ALA A 3 -15.57 22.47 -36.08
N GLY A 4 -15.13 21.29 -35.63
CA GLY A 4 -14.94 21.00 -34.22
C GLY A 4 -13.94 21.99 -33.65
N GLN A 5 -14.40 22.87 -32.76
CA GLN A 5 -13.57 23.90 -32.14
C GLN A 5 -12.40 23.22 -31.42
N LEU A 6 -11.17 23.62 -31.77
CA LEU A 6 -9.96 23.05 -31.21
C LEU A 6 -9.93 23.25 -29.68
N MET A 7 -9.54 22.22 -28.95
CA MET A 7 -9.43 22.27 -27.51
C MET A 7 -8.15 23.02 -27.11
N LYS A 8 -8.31 24.18 -26.49
CA LYS A 8 -7.18 24.97 -25.96
C LYS A 8 -6.47 24.22 -24.83
N VAL A 9 -5.15 24.04 -24.94
CA VAL A 9 -4.30 23.44 -23.91
C VAL A 9 -3.21 24.42 -23.53
N PHE A 10 -3.07 24.73 -22.25
CA PHE A 10 -1.95 25.55 -21.75
C PHE A 10 -0.88 24.68 -21.10
N VAL A 11 0.39 24.90 -21.46
CA VAL A 11 1.56 24.22 -20.90
C VAL A 11 2.41 25.26 -20.17
N THR A 12 2.62 25.09 -18.88
CA THR A 12 3.22 26.12 -18.02
C THR A 12 4.74 26.25 -18.15
N ARG A 13 5.41 25.39 -18.91
CA ARG A 13 6.87 25.35 -19.11
C ARG A 13 7.24 24.71 -20.46
N ARG A 14 8.47 24.91 -20.93
CA ARG A 14 9.05 24.03 -21.96
C ARG A 14 9.11 22.58 -21.45
N LEU A 15 8.71 21.65 -22.31
CA LEU A 15 8.76 20.21 -22.05
C LEU A 15 9.87 19.55 -22.86
N PRO A 16 10.37 18.37 -22.45
CA PRO A 16 11.19 17.52 -23.32
C PRO A 16 10.52 17.30 -24.68
N GLN A 17 11.33 17.28 -25.75
CA GLN A 17 10.84 17.33 -27.14
C GLN A 17 9.84 16.22 -27.47
N ASP A 18 9.97 15.03 -26.88
CA ASP A 18 9.09 13.90 -27.18
C ASP A 18 7.66 14.13 -26.67
N GLY A 19 7.50 14.77 -25.50
CA GLY A 19 6.20 15.19 -25.00
C GLY A 19 5.60 16.33 -25.85
N MET A 20 6.43 17.30 -26.25
CA MET A 20 5.97 18.42 -27.06
C MET A 20 5.53 17.99 -28.47
N LYS A 21 6.27 17.08 -29.11
CA LYS A 21 5.91 16.53 -30.44
C LYS A 21 4.57 15.80 -30.42
N LEU A 22 4.21 15.15 -29.31
CA LEU A 22 2.90 14.48 -29.17
C LEU A 22 1.77 15.51 -29.10
N LEU A 23 1.94 16.57 -28.31
CA LEU A 23 0.95 17.65 -28.17
C LEU A 23 0.77 18.41 -29.49
N GLN A 24 1.86 18.69 -30.23
CA GLN A 24 1.81 19.41 -31.52
C GLN A 24 1.20 18.59 -32.66
N LYS A 25 1.28 17.25 -32.59
CA LYS A 25 0.68 16.35 -33.59
C LYS A 25 -0.80 16.11 -33.36
N ALA A 26 -1.34 16.48 -32.20
CA ALA A 26 -2.75 16.31 -31.88
C ALA A 26 -3.58 17.36 -32.64
N SER A 27 -4.14 16.98 -33.80
CA SER A 27 -4.95 17.84 -34.68
C SER A 27 -6.26 18.36 -34.06
N MET A 28 -6.56 17.98 -32.82
CA MET A 28 -7.73 18.39 -32.04
C MET A 28 -7.42 19.44 -30.97
N CYS A 29 -6.15 19.81 -30.78
CA CYS A 29 -5.72 20.72 -29.72
C CYS A 29 -5.05 21.98 -30.29
N ASP A 30 -5.29 23.12 -29.65
CA ASP A 30 -4.51 24.35 -29.83
C ASP A 30 -3.64 24.55 -28.58
N VAL A 31 -2.31 24.44 -28.74
CA VAL A 31 -1.37 24.31 -27.61
C VAL A 31 -0.62 25.63 -27.41
N LEU A 32 -0.88 26.30 -26.30
CA LEU A 32 -0.14 27.46 -25.82
C LEU A 32 0.93 27.01 -24.83
N VAL A 33 2.18 27.40 -25.02
CA VAL A 33 3.30 27.06 -24.12
C VAL A 33 3.92 28.32 -23.54
N TRP A 34 4.21 28.30 -22.25
CA TRP A 34 5.15 29.25 -21.64
C TRP A 34 6.58 28.86 -22.05
N ASP A 35 7.13 29.56 -23.03
CA ASP A 35 8.42 29.25 -23.66
C ASP A 35 9.63 29.70 -22.84
N SER A 36 9.67 29.26 -21.58
CA SER A 36 10.78 29.48 -20.65
C SER A 36 11.06 28.23 -19.83
N ASP A 37 12.30 28.12 -19.37
CA ASP A 37 12.71 27.14 -18.37
C ASP A 37 12.43 27.65 -16.94
N GLU A 38 12.14 28.94 -16.79
CA GLU A 38 11.75 29.57 -15.52
C GLU A 38 10.26 29.43 -15.22
N PRO A 39 9.85 29.33 -13.93
CA PRO A 39 8.46 29.38 -13.44
C PRO A 39 7.60 30.45 -14.11
N VAL A 40 6.34 30.12 -14.44
CA VAL A 40 5.41 31.08 -15.02
C VAL A 40 4.99 31.99 -13.89
N PRO A 41 5.17 33.32 -14.00
CA PRO A 41 4.71 34.23 -12.98
C PRO A 41 3.21 34.07 -12.76
N ARG A 42 2.77 34.23 -11.52
CA ARG A 42 1.38 33.94 -11.13
C ARG A 42 0.34 34.71 -11.96
N GLU A 43 0.58 35.98 -12.22
CA GLU A 43 -0.31 36.82 -13.04
C GLU A 43 -0.43 36.29 -14.49
N GLU A 44 0.69 35.84 -15.07
CA GLU A 44 0.71 35.25 -16.40
C GLU A 44 0.03 33.88 -16.45
N LEU A 45 0.15 33.08 -15.38
CA LEU A 45 -0.56 31.80 -15.25
C LEU A 45 -2.08 32.02 -15.27
N LEU A 46 -2.59 32.93 -14.44
CA LEU A 46 -4.02 33.25 -14.37
C LEU A 46 -4.56 33.76 -15.71
N LYS A 47 -3.78 34.60 -16.41
CA LYS A 47 -4.17 35.13 -17.72
C LYS A 47 -4.15 34.08 -18.83
N LYS A 48 -3.14 33.21 -18.85
CA LYS A 48 -2.96 32.26 -19.95
C LYS A 48 -3.85 31.02 -19.82
N VAL A 49 -4.20 30.64 -18.58
CA VAL A 49 -5.08 29.49 -18.32
C VAL A 49 -6.54 29.76 -18.72
N GLU A 50 -6.95 31.04 -18.80
CA GLU A 50 -8.33 31.44 -19.11
C GLU A 50 -8.89 30.76 -20.37
N GLY A 51 -10.04 30.07 -20.21
CA GLY A 51 -10.74 29.36 -21.27
C GLY A 51 -10.04 28.09 -21.78
N SER A 52 -9.01 27.61 -21.08
CA SER A 52 -8.31 26.37 -21.44
C SER A 52 -9.17 25.14 -21.12
N HIS A 53 -9.11 24.15 -22.00
CA HIS A 53 -9.77 22.84 -21.83
C HIS A 53 -8.86 21.85 -21.10
N GLY A 54 -7.54 22.01 -21.25
CA GLY A 54 -6.52 21.24 -20.54
C GLY A 54 -5.39 22.13 -20.05
N LEU A 55 -4.85 21.80 -18.88
CA LEU A 55 -3.66 22.44 -18.31
C LEU A 55 -2.58 21.40 -18.07
N LEU A 56 -1.40 21.59 -18.63
CA LEU A 56 -0.21 20.79 -18.34
C LEU A 56 0.75 21.64 -17.49
N CYS A 57 0.82 21.31 -16.21
CA CYS A 57 1.62 22.04 -15.24
C CYS A 57 2.81 21.22 -14.73
N LEU A 58 3.72 21.86 -14.02
CA LEU A 58 4.83 21.21 -13.33
C LEU A 58 4.65 21.38 -11.82
N LEU A 59 5.41 20.61 -11.03
CA LEU A 59 5.36 20.63 -9.57
C LEU A 59 5.56 22.01 -8.92
N SER A 60 6.20 22.95 -9.61
CA SER A 60 6.46 24.30 -9.10
C SER A 60 5.31 25.27 -9.32
N ASP A 61 4.33 24.90 -10.14
CA ASP A 61 3.15 25.72 -10.40
C ASP A 61 2.10 25.44 -9.33
N ARG A 62 1.74 26.46 -8.54
CA ARG A 62 0.66 26.35 -7.56
C ARG A 62 -0.68 26.46 -8.28
N ILE A 63 -1.44 25.36 -8.37
CA ILE A 63 -2.75 25.30 -9.04
C ILE A 63 -3.84 25.18 -7.98
N ASP A 64 -4.14 26.30 -7.34
CA ASP A 64 -5.17 26.48 -6.32
C ASP A 64 -6.47 27.01 -6.93
N ALA A 65 -7.50 27.24 -6.09
CA ALA A 65 -8.84 27.62 -6.52
C ALA A 65 -8.86 28.83 -7.47
N GLU A 66 -8.00 29.83 -7.25
CA GLU A 66 -7.93 31.02 -8.10
C GLU A 66 -7.51 30.68 -9.55
N VAL A 67 -6.62 29.72 -9.75
CA VAL A 67 -6.23 29.26 -11.11
C VAL A 67 -7.35 28.45 -11.76
N LEU A 68 -8.08 27.66 -10.98
CA LEU A 68 -9.23 26.90 -11.47
C LEU A 68 -10.37 27.83 -11.89
N ASP A 69 -10.64 28.85 -11.07
CA ASP A 69 -11.64 29.88 -11.35
C ASP A 69 -11.26 30.70 -12.58
N ALA A 70 -9.98 31.11 -12.69
CA ALA A 70 -9.48 31.83 -13.85
C ALA A 70 -9.54 30.98 -15.13
N ALA A 71 -9.30 29.67 -15.06
CA ALA A 71 -9.43 28.77 -16.20
C ALA A 71 -10.89 28.69 -16.70
N GLY A 72 -11.85 28.80 -15.79
CA GLY A 72 -13.27 28.79 -16.07
C GLY A 72 -13.83 27.39 -16.36
N PRO A 73 -15.13 27.29 -16.70
CA PRO A 73 -15.86 26.01 -16.75
C PRO A 73 -15.42 25.05 -17.87
N ASN A 74 -14.57 25.51 -18.79
CA ASN A 74 -14.07 24.70 -19.90
C ASN A 74 -12.96 23.72 -19.48
N LEU A 75 -12.30 23.95 -18.34
CA LEU A 75 -11.17 23.16 -17.87
C LEU A 75 -11.63 21.76 -17.44
N LYS A 76 -11.20 20.74 -18.20
CA LYS A 76 -11.63 19.34 -18.00
C LYS A 76 -10.53 18.45 -17.45
N VAL A 77 -9.27 18.80 -17.69
CA VAL A 77 -8.12 17.96 -17.33
C VAL A 77 -6.94 18.81 -16.91
N ILE A 78 -6.30 18.43 -15.80
CA ILE A 78 -5.03 18.99 -15.34
C ILE A 78 -4.05 17.82 -15.31
N SER A 79 -2.98 17.92 -16.11
CA SER A 79 -1.94 16.90 -16.24
C SER A 79 -0.65 17.47 -15.71
N THR A 80 -0.23 17.08 -14.51
CA THR A 80 1.06 17.52 -13.99
C THR A 80 2.20 16.63 -14.51
N LEU A 81 3.32 17.22 -14.92
CA LEU A 81 4.57 16.49 -15.19
C LEU A 81 5.34 16.28 -13.88
N SER A 82 4.72 15.57 -12.95
CA SER A 82 5.29 15.19 -11.66
C SER A 82 4.56 13.97 -11.11
N VAL A 83 5.21 13.23 -10.20
CA VAL A 83 4.55 12.12 -9.50
C VAL A 83 3.73 12.64 -8.30
N GLY A 84 4.00 13.87 -7.81
CA GLY A 84 3.23 14.54 -6.74
C GLY A 84 2.18 15.50 -7.30
N PHE A 85 1.13 15.72 -6.53
CA PHE A 85 -0.06 16.51 -6.89
C PHE A 85 -0.43 17.52 -5.78
N ASP A 86 0.52 17.78 -4.89
CA ASP A 86 0.44 18.57 -3.64
C ASP A 86 0.11 20.05 -3.89
N HIS A 87 0.38 20.49 -5.12
CA HIS A 87 0.02 21.79 -5.66
C HIS A 87 -1.45 21.84 -6.14
N LEU A 88 -2.20 20.76 -5.96
CA LEU A 88 -3.64 20.60 -6.19
C LEU A 88 -4.33 20.34 -4.82
N ALA A 89 -5.57 20.80 -4.63
CA ALA A 89 -6.27 20.71 -3.34
C ALA A 89 -6.86 19.29 -3.08
N ILE A 90 -6.27 18.54 -2.13
CA ILE A 90 -6.51 17.09 -1.92
C ILE A 90 -6.80 16.80 -0.44
N ASP A 91 -7.90 17.36 0.07
CA ASP A 91 -8.32 17.21 1.47
C ASP A 91 -8.92 15.81 1.82
N GLU A 92 -8.94 14.85 0.90
CA GLU A 92 -9.72 13.60 1.04
C GLU A 92 -8.93 12.31 1.37
N ILE A 93 -7.60 12.26 1.24
CA ILE A 93 -6.92 10.94 1.07
C ILE A 93 -5.91 10.64 2.19
N LYS A 94 -6.22 9.60 2.98
CA LYS A 94 -5.83 9.44 4.39
C LYS A 94 -5.01 8.14 4.64
N LYS A 95 -3.85 8.26 5.32
CA LYS A 95 -3.04 7.30 6.14
C LYS A 95 -1.79 6.62 5.52
N ARG A 96 -0.67 7.36 5.51
CA ARG A 96 0.66 7.02 6.12
C ARG A 96 1.73 8.08 5.76
N GLY A 97 1.54 8.82 4.67
CA GLY A 97 2.10 10.17 4.47
C GLY A 97 1.51 11.23 5.43
N ILE A 98 0.52 10.86 6.23
CA ILE A 98 -0.19 11.75 7.16
C ILE A 98 0.72 12.38 8.22
N ARG A 99 1.79 11.71 8.69
CA ARG A 99 2.62 12.29 9.76
C ARG A 99 3.34 13.53 9.26
N GLU A 100 4.10 13.41 8.16
CA GLU A 100 4.82 14.52 7.55
C GLU A 100 3.88 15.64 7.09
N VAL A 101 2.68 15.28 6.62
CA VAL A 101 1.62 16.26 6.31
C VAL A 101 1.15 16.99 7.58
N LYS A 102 0.88 16.26 8.67
CA LYS A 102 0.37 16.83 9.94
C LYS A 102 1.42 17.58 10.75
N SER A 103 2.68 17.16 10.70
CA SER A 103 3.79 17.78 11.41
C SER A 103 4.47 18.89 10.60
N GLY A 104 3.99 19.17 9.38
CA GLY A 104 4.56 20.19 8.49
C GLY A 104 5.90 19.81 7.87
N GLY A 105 6.31 18.54 7.91
CA GLY A 105 7.53 18.04 7.28
C GLY A 105 7.44 17.92 5.75
N TRP A 106 6.22 17.89 5.21
CA TRP A 106 5.98 17.94 3.78
C TRP A 106 6.14 19.37 3.24
N SER A 107 7.19 19.58 2.45
CA SER A 107 7.48 20.86 1.79
C SER A 107 7.08 20.88 0.32
N SER A 108 7.48 19.86 -0.44
CA SER A 108 7.15 19.69 -1.85
C SER A 108 7.28 18.21 -2.23
N TRP A 109 6.80 17.84 -3.42
CA TRP A 109 7.14 16.55 -4.02
C TRP A 109 8.65 16.45 -4.20
N LYS A 110 9.20 15.29 -3.81
CA LYS A 110 10.62 14.99 -3.87
C LYS A 110 10.78 13.59 -4.46
N PRO A 111 11.57 13.41 -5.54
CA PRO A 111 11.65 12.16 -6.29
C PRO A 111 12.14 10.96 -5.48
N LEU A 112 12.85 11.19 -4.37
CA LEU A 112 13.45 10.15 -3.52
C LEU A 112 12.85 10.10 -2.11
N TRP A 113 11.86 10.94 -1.82
CA TRP A 113 11.31 11.06 -0.46
C TRP A 113 10.14 10.10 -0.27
N LEU A 114 10.16 9.34 0.83
CA LEU A 114 9.14 8.35 1.19
C LEU A 114 8.92 7.23 0.14
N CYS A 115 9.93 6.92 -0.68
CA CYS A 115 9.89 5.77 -1.57
C CYS A 115 9.75 4.46 -0.76
N GLY A 116 8.83 3.59 -1.18
CA GLY A 116 8.57 2.29 -0.55
C GLY A 116 9.00 1.12 -1.43
N TYR A 117 8.63 -0.08 -0.98
CA TYR A 117 8.88 -1.34 -1.69
C TYR A 117 7.62 -1.79 -2.43
N GLY A 118 7.74 -2.03 -3.75
CA GLY A 118 6.62 -2.41 -4.61
C GLY A 118 6.41 -3.93 -4.70
N LEU A 119 5.17 -4.35 -4.97
CA LEU A 119 4.80 -5.76 -5.17
C LEU A 119 5.06 -6.27 -6.60
N SER A 120 5.11 -5.37 -7.58
CA SER A 120 5.32 -5.74 -8.99
C SER A 120 6.71 -6.37 -9.15
N GLY A 121 6.76 -7.57 -9.72
CA GLY A 121 7.99 -8.34 -9.91
C GLY A 121 8.53 -9.02 -8.65
N SER A 122 7.87 -8.86 -7.50
CA SER A 122 8.32 -9.35 -6.19
C SER A 122 8.12 -10.86 -5.99
N THR A 123 8.83 -11.42 -5.01
CA THR A 123 8.54 -12.72 -4.41
C THR A 123 7.81 -12.54 -3.08
N VAL A 124 6.66 -13.20 -2.90
CA VAL A 124 5.91 -13.18 -1.63
C VAL A 124 5.95 -14.57 -0.98
N GLY A 125 6.41 -14.63 0.27
CA GLY A 125 6.44 -15.83 1.09
C GLY A 125 5.31 -15.86 2.12
N VAL A 126 4.51 -16.93 2.13
CA VAL A 126 3.41 -17.12 3.10
C VAL A 126 3.71 -18.27 4.06
N ILE A 127 3.79 -17.98 5.35
CA ILE A 127 3.97 -18.99 6.40
C ILE A 127 2.59 -19.42 6.90
N GLY A 128 2.20 -20.66 6.57
CA GLY A 128 0.88 -21.20 6.85
C GLY A 128 -0.15 -20.86 5.76
N LEU A 129 -0.09 -21.57 4.64
CA LEU A 129 -1.05 -21.46 3.53
C LEU A 129 -2.39 -22.18 3.83
N GLY A 130 -3.02 -21.81 4.94
CA GLY A 130 -4.39 -22.22 5.27
C GLY A 130 -5.43 -21.40 4.49
N ARG A 131 -6.70 -21.44 4.94
CA ARG A 131 -7.79 -20.67 4.31
C ARG A 131 -7.46 -19.16 4.19
N ILE A 132 -6.87 -18.59 5.24
CA ILE A 132 -6.49 -17.17 5.29
C ILE A 132 -5.28 -16.90 4.38
N GLY A 133 -4.19 -17.66 4.51
CA GLY A 133 -2.99 -17.50 3.68
C GLY A 133 -3.29 -17.62 2.19
N LEU A 134 -4.15 -18.56 1.79
CA LEU A 134 -4.62 -18.70 0.41
C LEU A 134 -5.44 -17.48 -0.05
N ALA A 135 -6.32 -16.96 0.80
CA ALA A 135 -7.11 -15.77 0.50
C ALA A 135 -6.23 -14.50 0.36
N ILE A 136 -5.14 -14.41 1.13
CA ILE A 136 -4.11 -13.37 0.99
C ILE A 136 -3.40 -13.53 -0.34
N ALA A 137 -2.88 -14.72 -0.65
CA ALA A 137 -2.21 -15.04 -1.90
C ALA A 137 -3.05 -14.66 -3.14
N ARG A 138 -4.34 -15.05 -3.16
CA ARG A 138 -5.28 -14.68 -4.25
C ARG A 138 -5.42 -13.16 -4.42
N ARG A 139 -5.40 -12.39 -3.32
CA ARG A 139 -5.50 -10.92 -3.37
C ARG A 139 -4.22 -10.26 -3.86
N LEU A 140 -3.06 -10.85 -3.57
CA LEU A 140 -1.76 -10.29 -3.95
C LEU A 140 -1.37 -10.59 -5.40
N LYS A 141 -1.81 -11.73 -5.95
CA LYS A 141 -1.53 -12.13 -7.35
C LYS A 141 -1.73 -11.00 -8.39
N PRO A 142 -2.85 -10.26 -8.42
CA PRO A 142 -3.05 -9.18 -9.41
C PRO A 142 -2.15 -7.95 -9.22
N PHE A 143 -1.38 -7.85 -8.12
CA PHE A 143 -0.40 -6.76 -7.92
C PHE A 143 0.91 -6.98 -8.69
N GLY A 144 0.99 -8.01 -9.54
CA GLY A 144 2.18 -8.32 -10.34
C GLY A 144 3.23 -9.12 -9.58
N VAL A 145 2.84 -9.87 -8.55
CA VAL A 145 3.73 -10.79 -7.83
C VAL A 145 4.29 -11.82 -8.81
N LYS A 146 5.62 -11.92 -8.88
CA LYS A 146 6.32 -12.82 -9.80
C LYS A 146 6.33 -14.25 -9.30
N ARG A 147 6.54 -14.45 -8.00
CA ARG A 147 6.62 -15.77 -7.36
C ARG A 147 5.90 -15.77 -6.03
N LEU A 148 5.18 -16.84 -5.76
CA LEU A 148 4.50 -17.06 -4.50
C LEU A 148 5.06 -18.32 -3.84
N LEU A 149 5.77 -18.14 -2.73
CA LEU A 149 6.34 -19.22 -1.94
C LEU A 149 5.44 -19.46 -0.72
N TYR A 150 5.38 -20.69 -0.25
CA TYR A 150 4.79 -20.96 1.05
C TYR A 150 5.52 -22.07 1.81
N SER A 151 5.46 -21.97 3.13
CA SER A 151 6.02 -22.99 4.03
C SER A 151 5.01 -23.41 5.09
N GLY A 152 5.17 -24.65 5.55
CA GLY A 152 4.27 -25.34 6.46
C GLY A 152 4.56 -26.84 6.47
N ARG A 153 3.90 -27.58 7.35
CA ARG A 153 4.16 -29.01 7.59
C ARG A 153 4.10 -29.88 6.33
N GLN A 154 3.17 -29.59 5.42
CA GLN A 154 2.93 -30.38 4.21
C GLN A 154 2.46 -29.47 3.07
N PRO A 155 2.72 -29.87 1.81
CA PRO A 155 2.11 -29.23 0.65
C PRO A 155 0.59 -29.16 0.75
N LYS A 156 0.00 -28.15 0.15
CA LYS A 156 -1.45 -27.92 0.09
C LYS A 156 -1.91 -28.01 -1.36
N PRO A 157 -2.86 -28.91 -1.70
CA PRO A 157 -3.40 -29.00 -3.06
C PRO A 157 -3.96 -27.66 -3.57
N GLN A 158 -4.57 -26.87 -2.67
CA GLN A 158 -5.14 -25.56 -3.00
C GLN A 158 -4.08 -24.50 -3.37
N ALA A 159 -2.78 -24.78 -3.22
CA ALA A 159 -1.72 -23.88 -3.63
C ALA A 159 -1.68 -23.68 -5.16
N GLU A 160 -2.16 -24.66 -5.94
CA GLU A 160 -2.24 -24.56 -7.41
C GLU A 160 -3.06 -23.35 -7.86
N GLU A 161 -4.09 -22.95 -7.11
CA GLU A 161 -4.94 -21.81 -7.45
C GLU A 161 -4.19 -20.47 -7.50
N VAL A 162 -3.08 -20.40 -6.79
CA VAL A 162 -2.25 -19.19 -6.63
C VAL A 162 -0.84 -19.39 -7.16
N ASP A 163 -0.60 -20.46 -7.92
CA ASP A 163 0.72 -20.88 -8.41
C ASP A 163 1.76 -20.94 -7.27
N GLY A 164 1.34 -21.43 -6.11
CA GLY A 164 2.14 -21.45 -4.89
C GLY A 164 3.17 -22.58 -4.88
N GLU A 165 4.44 -22.23 -4.68
CA GLU A 165 5.56 -23.17 -4.54
C GLU A 165 5.76 -23.54 -3.07
N HIS A 166 5.64 -24.83 -2.72
CA HIS A 166 5.98 -25.31 -1.36
C HIS A 166 7.48 -25.41 -1.21
N VAL A 167 8.05 -24.70 -0.25
CA VAL A 167 9.50 -24.66 -0.03
C VAL A 167 9.86 -24.78 1.46
N PRO A 168 11.10 -25.23 1.78
CA PRO A 168 11.64 -25.11 3.12
C PRO A 168 11.59 -23.67 3.63
N LEU A 169 11.44 -23.49 4.95
CA LEU A 169 11.34 -22.16 5.54
C LEU A 169 12.53 -21.26 5.18
N ASP A 170 13.74 -21.80 5.23
CA ASP A 170 14.96 -21.05 4.90
C ASP A 170 14.94 -20.51 3.46
N THR A 171 14.49 -21.32 2.49
CA THR A 171 14.30 -20.89 1.10
C THR A 171 13.30 -19.74 1.01
N LEU A 172 12.16 -19.87 1.71
CA LEU A 172 11.14 -18.81 1.76
C LEU A 172 11.74 -17.50 2.26
N LEU A 173 12.51 -17.53 3.35
CA LEU A 173 13.09 -16.33 3.96
C LEU A 173 14.14 -15.66 3.08
N CYS A 174 15.04 -16.46 2.49
CA CYS A 174 16.11 -15.94 1.63
C CYS A 174 15.57 -15.33 0.33
N GLU A 175 14.47 -15.86 -0.22
CA GLU A 175 13.99 -15.47 -1.55
C GLU A 175 12.87 -14.43 -1.53
N SER A 176 12.15 -14.25 -0.42
CA SER A 176 10.99 -13.37 -0.34
C SER A 176 11.35 -11.90 -0.15
N ASP A 177 10.65 -11.02 -0.87
CA ASP A 177 10.65 -9.58 -0.63
C ASP A 177 9.56 -9.19 0.39
N PHE A 178 8.51 -10.00 0.51
CA PHE A 178 7.46 -9.85 1.51
C PHE A 178 7.22 -11.19 2.20
N VAL A 179 7.24 -11.21 3.53
CA VAL A 179 6.96 -12.42 4.32
C VAL A 179 5.68 -12.19 5.13
N VAL A 180 4.67 -13.02 4.90
CA VAL A 180 3.36 -12.94 5.57
C VAL A 180 3.15 -14.16 6.46
N VAL A 181 2.89 -13.92 7.74
CA VAL A 181 2.61 -14.95 8.73
C VAL A 181 1.09 -15.05 8.96
N SER A 182 0.54 -16.23 8.64
CA SER A 182 -0.87 -16.58 8.83
C SER A 182 -1.06 -18.00 9.38
N CYS A 183 -0.04 -18.55 10.04
CA CYS A 183 -0.10 -19.85 10.72
C CYS A 183 -0.89 -19.79 12.04
N SER A 184 -1.19 -20.95 12.62
CA SER A 184 -1.73 -21.03 13.99
C SER A 184 -0.59 -20.98 15.01
N LEU A 185 -0.86 -20.51 16.23
CA LEU A 185 0.08 -20.62 17.35
C LEU A 185 0.02 -22.03 17.95
N THR A 186 1.17 -22.70 17.98
CA THR A 186 1.42 -24.05 18.49
C THR A 186 2.80 -24.06 19.16
N PRO A 187 3.17 -25.10 19.92
CA PRO A 187 4.52 -25.22 20.48
C PRO A 187 5.64 -25.09 19.44
N GLU A 188 5.41 -25.57 18.21
CA GLU A 188 6.40 -25.51 17.13
C GLU A 188 6.46 -24.17 16.39
N THR A 189 5.44 -23.32 16.55
CA THR A 189 5.37 -21.99 15.90
C THR A 189 5.53 -20.85 16.89
N GLN A 190 5.55 -21.13 18.19
CA GLN A 190 5.92 -20.17 19.22
C GLN A 190 7.35 -19.69 18.99
N GLU A 191 7.53 -18.38 18.93
CA GLU A 191 8.80 -17.71 18.63
C GLU A 191 9.54 -18.24 17.38
N LEU A 192 8.76 -18.72 16.39
CA LEU A 192 9.28 -19.10 15.09
C LEU A 192 10.03 -17.95 14.41
N CYS A 193 9.47 -16.74 14.53
CA CYS A 193 10.07 -15.52 14.00
C CYS A 193 11.00 -14.89 15.05
N ASN A 194 12.20 -15.45 15.16
CA ASN A 194 13.27 -15.02 16.07
C ASN A 194 14.49 -14.44 15.32
N LYS A 195 15.59 -14.21 16.02
CA LYS A 195 16.83 -13.66 15.45
C LYS A 195 17.34 -14.41 14.23
N SER A 196 17.33 -15.75 14.25
CA SER A 196 17.79 -16.57 13.13
C SER A 196 16.84 -16.47 11.93
N PHE A 197 15.55 -16.30 12.18
CA PHE A 197 14.56 -16.05 11.15
C PHE A 197 14.83 -14.72 10.44
N PHE A 198 14.97 -13.63 11.21
CA PHE A 198 15.19 -12.30 10.63
C PHE A 198 16.56 -12.17 9.95
N SER A 199 17.60 -12.87 10.44
CA SER A 199 18.93 -12.85 9.81
C SER A 199 18.96 -13.45 8.40
N LYS A 200 17.98 -14.30 8.06
CA LYS A 200 17.87 -14.93 6.73
C LYS A 200 17.06 -14.09 5.75
N MET A 201 16.29 -13.11 6.24
CA MET A 201 15.50 -12.23 5.39
C MET A 201 16.39 -11.23 4.66
N LYS A 202 15.95 -10.79 3.48
CA LYS A 202 16.59 -9.68 2.78
C LYS A 202 16.46 -8.40 3.60
N ASN A 203 17.49 -7.55 3.57
CA ASN A 203 17.43 -6.23 4.20
C ASN A 203 16.37 -5.30 3.59
N THR A 204 15.92 -5.57 2.35
CA THR A 204 14.81 -4.88 1.69
C THR A 204 13.45 -5.51 1.97
N ALA A 205 13.38 -6.63 2.70
CA ALA A 205 12.14 -7.36 2.88
C ALA A 205 11.21 -6.69 3.90
N VAL A 206 9.91 -6.83 3.68
CA VAL A 206 8.85 -6.41 4.61
C VAL A 206 8.26 -7.63 5.30
N PHE A 207 8.21 -7.60 6.63
CA PHE A 207 7.62 -8.65 7.46
C PHE A 207 6.19 -8.29 7.88
N ILE A 208 5.25 -9.22 7.79
CA ILE A 208 3.84 -9.01 8.15
C ILE A 208 3.36 -10.15 9.05
N ASN A 209 2.83 -9.83 10.23
CA ASN A 209 2.20 -10.81 11.12
C ASN A 209 0.72 -10.51 11.37
N THR A 210 -0.13 -11.48 11.03
CA THR A 210 -1.59 -11.47 11.28
C THR A 210 -2.06 -12.72 12.03
N SER A 211 -1.13 -13.55 12.54
CA SER A 211 -1.46 -14.78 13.27
C SER A 211 -1.68 -14.52 14.77
N ARG A 212 -0.61 -14.59 15.57
CA ARG A 212 -0.58 -14.29 17.02
C ARG A 212 0.74 -13.62 17.36
N GLY A 213 0.75 -12.78 18.39
CA GLY A 213 1.97 -12.12 18.88
C GLY A 213 3.07 -13.11 19.25
N ALA A 214 2.72 -14.19 19.96
CA ALA A 214 3.68 -15.18 20.45
C ALA A 214 4.37 -16.03 19.36
N VAL A 215 3.99 -15.89 18.09
CA VAL A 215 4.76 -16.47 16.96
C VAL A 215 6.06 -15.68 16.72
N VAL A 216 6.11 -14.43 17.19
CA VAL A 216 7.23 -13.51 17.01
C VAL A 216 7.95 -13.30 18.33
N ASN A 217 9.27 -13.47 18.33
CA ASN A 217 10.09 -12.90 19.37
C ASN A 217 10.20 -11.38 19.11
N GLN A 218 9.50 -10.58 19.91
CA GLN A 218 9.37 -9.15 19.65
C GLN A 218 10.66 -8.36 19.90
N GLU A 219 11.54 -8.83 20.77
CA GLU A 219 12.84 -8.20 21.01
C GLU A 219 13.76 -8.42 19.80
N ASP A 220 13.76 -9.62 19.23
CA ASP A 220 14.50 -9.90 18.01
C ASP A 220 13.96 -9.10 16.82
N LEU A 221 12.63 -8.90 16.74
CA LEU A 221 12.03 -8.05 15.72
C LEU A 221 12.44 -6.57 15.91
N LEU A 222 12.46 -6.09 17.16
CA LEU A 222 12.93 -4.75 17.49
C LEU A 222 14.40 -4.55 17.07
N GLU A 223 15.27 -5.51 17.38
CA GLU A 223 16.67 -5.51 16.96
C GLU A 223 16.78 -5.51 15.43
N ALA A 224 16.01 -6.37 14.74
CA ALA A 224 16.06 -6.48 13.28
C ALA A 224 15.63 -5.18 12.58
N LEU A 225 14.62 -4.48 13.11
CA LEU A 225 14.14 -3.22 12.55
C LEU A 225 15.07 -2.04 12.84
N THR A 226 15.67 -2.01 14.03
CA THR A 226 16.57 -0.92 14.45
C THR A 226 17.95 -1.03 13.80
N SER A 227 18.44 -2.24 13.58
CA SER A 227 19.71 -2.51 12.87
C SER A 227 19.61 -2.43 11.35
N GLY A 228 18.39 -2.37 10.78
CA GLY A 228 18.18 -2.42 9.34
C GLY A 228 18.37 -3.81 8.72
N GLN A 229 18.31 -4.87 9.54
CA GLN A 229 18.33 -6.27 9.08
C GLN A 229 17.14 -6.59 8.16
N ILE A 230 16.00 -5.93 8.38
CA ILE A 230 14.83 -5.94 7.49
C ILE A 230 14.33 -4.51 7.29
N ALA A 231 13.59 -4.28 6.20
CA ALA A 231 13.18 -2.93 5.85
C ALA A 231 12.08 -2.40 6.77
N ALA A 232 11.03 -3.20 7.00
CA ALA A 232 9.87 -2.79 7.78
C ALA A 232 9.06 -3.98 8.30
N ALA A 233 8.17 -3.70 9.26
CA ALA A 233 7.21 -4.67 9.78
C ALA A 233 5.78 -4.10 9.90
N GLY A 234 4.79 -4.98 9.70
CA GLY A 234 3.38 -4.72 9.98
C GLY A 234 2.80 -5.80 10.89
N LEU A 235 2.26 -5.40 12.05
CA LEU A 235 1.72 -6.30 13.06
C LEU A 235 0.25 -5.99 13.31
N ASP A 236 -0.64 -6.96 13.13
CA ASP A 236 -2.02 -6.88 13.65
C ASP A 236 -2.14 -7.49 15.05
N VAL A 237 -1.08 -8.14 15.54
CA VAL A 237 -1.07 -8.93 16.79
C VAL A 237 0.24 -8.70 17.54
N THR A 238 0.20 -8.72 18.88
CA THR A 238 1.35 -8.42 19.75
C THR A 238 1.36 -9.31 21.00
N THR A 239 2.45 -9.24 21.77
CA THR A 239 2.61 -9.88 23.07
C THR A 239 3.15 -8.83 24.07
N PRO A 240 2.41 -8.43 25.11
CA PRO A 240 1.01 -8.73 25.36
C PRO A 240 0.08 -7.97 24.38
N GLU A 241 -1.22 -8.25 24.48
CA GLU A 241 -2.30 -7.44 23.89
C GLU A 241 -3.18 -6.88 25.02
N PRO A 242 -3.34 -5.55 25.17
CA PRO A 242 -2.76 -4.50 24.34
C PRO A 242 -1.24 -4.33 24.56
N LEU A 243 -0.53 -3.92 23.50
CA LEU A 243 0.87 -3.51 23.61
C LEU A 243 0.98 -2.23 24.45
N PRO A 244 1.91 -2.12 25.41
CA PRO A 244 2.13 -0.88 26.17
C PRO A 244 2.41 0.30 25.24
N THR A 245 1.81 1.46 25.52
CA THR A 245 1.90 2.64 24.64
C THR A 245 3.31 3.25 24.57
N ASP A 246 4.16 2.95 25.55
CA ASP A 246 5.56 3.36 25.61
C ASP A 246 6.52 2.34 24.98
N HIS A 247 6.00 1.20 24.50
CA HIS A 247 6.80 0.11 23.93
C HIS A 247 7.65 0.59 22.73
N PRO A 248 8.94 0.19 22.62
CA PRO A 248 9.85 0.70 21.59
C PRO A 248 9.37 0.53 20.15
N LEU A 249 8.71 -0.58 19.82
CA LEU A 249 8.13 -0.82 18.49
C LEU A 249 7.19 0.30 18.01
N LEU A 250 6.46 0.96 18.92
CA LEU A 250 5.54 2.06 18.57
C LEU A 250 6.27 3.37 18.21
N ARG A 251 7.57 3.47 18.52
CA ARG A 251 8.40 4.64 18.21
C ARG A 251 9.10 4.52 16.86
N LEU A 252 9.15 3.32 16.28
CA LEU A 252 9.81 3.07 15.01
C LEU A 252 8.98 3.59 13.84
N ASN A 253 9.63 4.22 12.86
CA ASN A 253 8.97 4.72 11.65
C ASN A 253 8.70 3.61 10.63
N ASN A 254 9.45 2.50 10.72
CA ASN A 254 9.34 1.33 9.86
C ASN A 254 8.60 0.17 10.54
N CYS A 255 7.88 0.40 11.64
CA CYS A 255 6.98 -0.57 12.25
C CYS A 255 5.58 -0.01 12.32
N VAL A 256 4.58 -0.78 11.88
CA VAL A 256 3.18 -0.41 12.06
C VAL A 256 2.44 -1.48 12.83
N VAL A 257 1.81 -1.07 13.92
CA VAL A 257 1.03 -1.91 14.82
C VAL A 257 -0.44 -1.54 14.72
N LEU A 258 -1.30 -2.54 14.57
CA LEU A 258 -2.75 -2.43 14.57
C LEU A 258 -3.33 -3.20 15.76
N PRO A 259 -4.47 -2.79 16.32
CA PRO A 259 -5.03 -3.39 17.53
C PRO A 259 -5.93 -4.60 17.21
N HIS A 260 -5.40 -5.62 16.54
CA HIS A 260 -6.09 -6.89 16.26
C HIS A 260 -7.44 -6.72 15.54
N ILE A 261 -7.38 -6.11 14.36
CA ILE A 261 -8.56 -5.72 13.57
C ILE A 261 -8.77 -6.54 12.31
N GLY A 262 -8.08 -7.67 12.13
CA GLY A 262 -8.18 -8.51 10.93
C GLY A 262 -9.60 -8.91 10.51
N SER A 263 -10.52 -9.14 11.46
CA SER A 263 -11.93 -9.49 11.19
C SER A 263 -12.92 -8.32 11.35
N ALA A 264 -12.44 -7.09 11.56
CA ALA A 264 -13.23 -5.95 12.02
C ALA A 264 -14.05 -5.26 10.90
N THR A 265 -14.93 -6.01 10.24
CA THR A 265 -16.01 -5.46 9.41
C THR A 265 -17.37 -5.78 10.04
N PHE A 266 -18.35 -4.89 9.91
CA PHE A 266 -19.69 -5.11 10.49
C PHE A 266 -20.32 -6.41 10.01
N SER A 267 -20.19 -6.72 8.71
CA SER A 267 -20.70 -7.96 8.12
C SER A 267 -20.04 -9.21 8.72
N THR A 268 -18.70 -9.24 8.76
CA THR A 268 -17.95 -10.39 9.30
C THR A 268 -18.25 -10.58 10.78
N ARG A 269 -18.23 -9.49 11.58
CA ARG A 269 -18.55 -9.55 13.02
C ARG A 269 -19.99 -9.99 13.28
N GLY A 270 -20.95 -9.57 12.45
CA GLY A 270 -22.33 -10.02 12.50
C GLY A 270 -22.46 -11.52 12.23
N ILE A 271 -21.86 -12.03 11.15
CA ILE A 271 -21.87 -13.46 10.80
C ILE A 271 -21.22 -14.31 11.89
N MET A 272 -20.08 -13.87 12.43
CA MET A 272 -19.39 -14.56 13.53
C MET A 272 -20.27 -14.63 14.77
N SER A 273 -20.90 -13.51 15.16
CA SER A 273 -21.78 -13.46 16.33
C SER A 273 -22.96 -14.43 16.19
N GLN A 274 -23.58 -14.49 15.01
CA GLN A 274 -24.66 -15.43 14.74
C GLN A 274 -24.19 -16.89 14.79
N LEU A 275 -23.04 -17.22 14.18
CA LEU A 275 -22.48 -18.57 14.20
C LEU A 275 -22.14 -19.02 15.63
N SER A 276 -21.54 -18.14 16.44
CA SER A 276 -21.23 -18.41 17.84
C SER A 276 -22.48 -18.69 18.67
N ALA A 277 -23.53 -17.87 18.50
CA ALA A 277 -24.80 -18.08 19.19
C ALA A 277 -25.45 -19.42 18.77
N ASN A 278 -25.46 -19.74 17.48
CA ASN A 278 -26.03 -21.00 16.99
C ASN A 278 -25.25 -22.22 17.48
N ASN A 279 -23.91 -22.19 17.46
CA ASN A 279 -23.09 -23.26 18.03
C ASN A 279 -23.41 -23.48 19.51
N LEU A 280 -23.54 -22.41 20.30
CA LEU A 280 -23.89 -22.52 21.73
C LEU A 280 -25.27 -23.15 21.92
N LEU A 281 -26.28 -22.68 21.18
CA LEU A 281 -27.65 -23.19 21.30
C LEU A 281 -27.74 -24.67 20.92
N CYS A 282 -27.16 -25.07 19.77
CA CYS A 282 -27.14 -26.47 19.35
C CYS A 282 -26.38 -27.36 20.35
N GLY A 283 -25.23 -26.89 20.86
CA GLY A 283 -24.47 -27.62 21.87
C GLY A 283 -25.26 -27.83 23.18
N LEU A 284 -26.08 -26.85 23.59
CA LEU A 284 -26.92 -26.96 24.80
C LEU A 284 -28.11 -27.90 24.61
N THR A 285 -28.65 -28.02 23.40
CA THR A 285 -29.79 -28.91 23.09
C THR A 285 -29.36 -30.32 22.67
N GLY A 286 -28.06 -30.55 22.47
CA GLY A 286 -27.53 -31.81 21.95
C GLY A 286 -27.67 -31.96 20.44
N ASP A 287 -28.02 -30.88 19.73
CA ASP A 287 -28.07 -30.84 18.27
C ASP A 287 -26.66 -30.68 17.67
N ALA A 288 -26.52 -31.05 16.40
CA ALA A 288 -25.26 -30.86 15.68
C ALA A 288 -24.91 -29.37 15.56
N MET A 289 -23.75 -28.97 16.06
CA MET A 289 -23.27 -27.60 15.95
C MET A 289 -22.87 -27.27 14.50
N PRO A 290 -23.28 -26.10 13.95
CA PRO A 290 -22.93 -25.69 12.59
C PRO A 290 -21.42 -25.68 12.28
N SER A 291 -20.58 -25.38 13.28
CA SER A 291 -19.12 -25.38 13.15
C SER A 291 -18.46 -25.92 14.42
N GLU A 292 -18.64 -27.23 14.66
CA GLU A 292 -17.98 -27.96 15.74
C GLU A 292 -16.47 -28.12 15.52
N LEU A 293 -15.67 -27.88 16.57
CA LEU A 293 -14.27 -28.29 16.58
C LEU A 293 -14.18 -29.74 17.01
N LYS A 294 -13.68 -30.60 16.11
CA LYS A 294 -13.36 -31.99 16.44
C LYS A 294 -12.02 -32.03 17.18
N LEU A 295 -12.04 -32.50 18.42
CA LEU A 295 -10.86 -32.71 19.24
C LEU A 295 -10.16 -34.04 18.90
#